data_AF-A0A7N0VJA4-F1
#
_entry.id   AF-A0A7N0VJA4-F1
#
_cell.length_a   1.000
_cell.length_b   1.000
_cell.length_c   1.000
_cell.angle_alpha   90.00
_cell.angle_beta   90.00
_cell.angle_gamma   90.00
#
_symmetry.space_group_name_H-M   'P 1'
#
loop_
_entity.id
_entity.type
_entity.pdbx_description
1 polymer ?
#
loop_
_entity_poly.entity_id
_entity_poly.type
_entity_poly.pdbx_seq_one_letter_code
_entity_poly.pdbx_strand_id
1 'polypeptide(L)'
;MGTFSTISILCFSLLIPSIASLPLSTSSRWIVDQKGQRVKLACLSWVSHLEAVVAEGLSKQPVDDISRRIADMGFNCVRLTWPLYLATNQSLSNLTVRQSFMSLGLIAPIAGLQSNNPSLVDLTLIKAFQAVVTSLGRNNVMVILDNHLTKPGWCCNNYDGNGFFGDQYFNPNEWIKGLTHMARIYMQQGAEAVHSANPDVLVILSGLSFDLDLSFLRKQPARLSFRNKAVYEVHWYGFSDGTAWVDNNANQVCRRVVDTFMSRVGFLIDQGHPLFMSEFGGDQRGGNVNDNRYLNCLMSVAADLDLDWALWTLVGSYYFRDGVIGMEEFYGLMNRDWSNVRNSTFLQRISSIQNPFQGPGLPESEPHNIIYHPATGLCVIRTPMDPTLQLGPCTESESWTYTAQKALTIKEANFCLSADQLEQPAKLDTSCSDHNTIWETTSDSKLHLSTKLSDGKTACLDAKSNGTIVVSSCKCLSKNSKCDPASQWFKIIKSYQTSASPNRTFLILINSISRTFLICCWPNQAVVARLRDSLVGALGLWCGSKCLETVRRKRRQLERWWRGAVQLGRTFTTRAREDGEREENTTSPYKTSPYKTSRPEQASSSSSFPSFYLQIAARFPLSIKVSQRYIT
;
A
#
# COMPACT_ATOMS: atom_id res chain seq x y z
N MET A 1 9.68 -29.33 -55.41
CA MET A 1 8.60 -28.32 -55.45
C MET A 1 8.15 -28.08 -54.02
N GLY A 2 8.10 -26.81 -53.61
CA GLY A 2 8.33 -26.38 -52.22
C GLY A 2 7.17 -26.57 -51.25
N THR A 3 7.51 -26.90 -50.01
CA THR A 3 6.65 -26.82 -48.82
C THR A 3 6.82 -25.44 -48.17
N PHE A 4 5.76 -24.65 -48.18
CA PHE A 4 5.67 -23.37 -47.47
C PHE A 4 5.67 -23.61 -45.96
N SER A 5 6.66 -23.08 -45.25
CA SER A 5 6.67 -23.03 -43.78
C SER A 5 6.06 -21.71 -43.33
N THR A 6 4.83 -21.74 -42.84
CA THR A 6 4.15 -20.60 -42.20
C THR A 6 4.79 -20.34 -40.83
N ILE A 7 5.45 -19.19 -40.67
CA ILE A 7 5.93 -18.69 -39.38
C ILE A 7 4.73 -18.05 -38.68
N SER A 8 4.14 -18.76 -37.70
CA SER A 8 3.20 -18.16 -36.75
C SER A 8 3.96 -17.24 -35.81
N ILE A 9 3.76 -15.93 -35.99
CA ILE A 9 4.21 -14.91 -35.04
C ILE A 9 3.25 -14.98 -33.84
N LEU A 10 3.65 -15.71 -32.80
CA LEU A 10 3.01 -15.65 -31.49
C LEU A 10 3.30 -14.27 -30.89
N CYS A 11 2.35 -13.36 -31.08
CA CYS A 11 2.33 -12.06 -30.42
C CYS A 11 2.06 -12.32 -28.93
N PHE A 12 3.12 -12.43 -28.12
CA PHE A 12 2.99 -12.40 -26.66
C PHE A 12 2.47 -11.01 -26.29
N SER A 13 1.15 -10.92 -26.11
CA SER A 13 0.52 -9.82 -25.41
C SER A 13 1.14 -9.75 -24.01
N LEU A 14 1.96 -8.73 -23.78
CA LEU A 14 2.30 -8.27 -22.44
C LEU A 14 0.98 -7.94 -21.74
N LEU A 15 0.45 -8.90 -20.99
CA LEU A 15 -0.62 -8.66 -20.03
C LEU A 15 -0.01 -7.80 -18.92
N ILE A 16 -0.09 -6.49 -19.09
CA ILE A 16 -0.12 -5.58 -17.96
C ILE A 16 -1.34 -6.04 -17.15
N PRO A 17 -1.21 -6.53 -15.91
CA PRO A 17 -2.38 -6.81 -15.09
C PRO A 17 -3.02 -5.46 -14.81
N SER A 18 -4.06 -5.16 -15.59
CA SER A 18 -4.87 -3.96 -15.43
C SER A 18 -6.12 -4.35 -14.64
N ILE A 19 -6.23 -3.68 -13.49
CA ILE A 19 -7.45 -3.37 -12.73
C ILE A 19 -8.16 -4.59 -12.12
N ALA A 20 -8.17 -4.63 -10.79
CA ALA A 20 -9.22 -5.33 -10.04
C ALA A 20 -10.57 -4.86 -10.60
N SER A 21 -11.29 -5.76 -11.27
CA SER A 21 -12.56 -5.42 -11.90
C SER A 21 -13.53 -4.89 -10.83
N LEU A 22 -13.93 -3.63 -10.97
CA LEU A 22 -14.83 -2.94 -10.04
C LEU A 22 -16.29 -3.14 -10.45
N PRO A 23 -17.24 -3.22 -9.50
CA PRO A 23 -17.05 -3.02 -8.06
C PRO A 23 -16.47 -4.23 -7.32
N LEU A 24 -15.74 -3.97 -6.23
CA LEU A 24 -15.29 -5.01 -5.31
C LEU A 24 -16.48 -5.60 -4.52
N SER A 25 -16.34 -6.84 -4.10
CA SER A 25 -17.28 -7.53 -3.22
C SER A 25 -16.53 -8.41 -2.21
N THR A 26 -17.26 -9.07 -1.32
CA THR A 26 -16.70 -10.00 -0.35
C THR A 26 -17.20 -11.41 -0.61
N SER A 27 -16.30 -12.39 -0.48
CA SER A 27 -16.57 -13.82 -0.65
C SER A 27 -15.82 -14.58 0.43
N SER A 28 -16.55 -15.14 1.39
CA SER A 28 -15.97 -15.57 2.67
C SER A 28 -15.10 -14.43 3.25
N ARG A 29 -13.98 -14.76 3.88
CA ARG A 29 -13.06 -13.80 4.49
C ARG A 29 -12.24 -12.96 3.48
N TRP A 30 -12.56 -13.03 2.20
CA TRP A 30 -11.78 -12.39 1.14
C TRP A 30 -12.53 -11.23 0.49
N ILE A 31 -11.79 -10.18 0.18
CA ILE A 31 -12.21 -9.15 -0.77
C ILE A 31 -11.88 -9.64 -2.17
N VAL A 32 -12.85 -9.57 -3.09
CA VAL A 32 -12.74 -10.10 -4.45
C VAL A 32 -13.24 -9.10 -5.50
N ASP A 33 -12.72 -9.24 -6.71
CA ASP A 33 -13.18 -8.50 -7.88
C ASP A 33 -14.44 -9.13 -8.51
N GLN A 34 -14.94 -8.57 -9.64
CA GLN A 34 -16.12 -9.12 -10.33
C GLN A 34 -15.91 -10.55 -10.88
N LYS A 35 -14.66 -10.99 -11.07
CA LYS A 35 -14.33 -12.36 -11.49
C LYS A 35 -14.21 -13.32 -10.31
N GLY A 36 -14.43 -12.84 -9.08
CA GLY A 36 -14.27 -13.62 -7.85
C GLY A 36 -12.81 -13.84 -7.46
N GLN A 37 -11.86 -13.09 -8.05
CA GLN A 37 -10.43 -13.23 -7.74
C GLN A 37 -10.07 -12.37 -6.52
N ARG A 38 -9.20 -12.89 -5.65
CA ARG A 38 -8.70 -12.21 -4.45
C ARG A 38 -8.06 -10.88 -4.83
N VAL A 39 -8.58 -9.81 -4.24
CA VAL A 39 -7.95 -8.49 -4.24
C VAL A 39 -7.37 -8.27 -2.85
N LYS A 40 -6.05 -8.28 -2.76
CA LYS A 40 -5.31 -7.92 -1.54
C LYS A 40 -5.30 -6.40 -1.41
N LEU A 41 -5.76 -5.86 -0.28
CA LEU A 41 -5.59 -4.44 0.02
C LEU A 41 -4.26 -4.25 0.74
N ALA A 42 -3.31 -3.61 0.06
CA ALA A 42 -2.03 -3.19 0.61
C ALA A 42 -1.99 -1.66 0.56
N CYS A 43 -2.53 -1.04 1.60
CA CYS A 43 -2.82 0.39 1.60
C CYS A 43 -1.80 1.21 2.42
N LEU A 44 -1.82 2.51 2.18
CA LEU A 44 -1.24 3.52 3.07
C LEU A 44 -2.33 4.44 3.60
N SER A 45 -2.23 4.88 4.84
CA SER A 45 -3.03 6.01 5.31
C SER A 45 -2.42 7.32 4.78
N TRP A 46 -3.25 8.19 4.19
CA TRP A 46 -2.86 9.55 3.81
C TRP A 46 -3.71 10.55 4.58
N VAL A 47 -3.04 11.36 5.38
CA VAL A 47 -3.69 12.33 6.25
C VAL A 47 -4.20 13.54 5.42
N SER A 48 -5.49 13.85 5.55
CA SER A 48 -6.12 15.05 4.96
C SER A 48 -7.21 15.63 5.88
N HIS A 49 -7.30 15.17 7.13
CA HIS A 49 -8.33 15.57 8.11
C HIS A 49 -7.88 16.60 9.14
N LEU A 50 -6.61 17.01 9.14
CA LEU A 50 -6.09 18.02 10.06
C LEU A 50 -6.63 19.42 9.75
N GLU A 51 -6.27 20.41 10.55
CA GLU A 51 -6.78 21.78 10.55
C GLU A 51 -6.73 22.45 9.17
N ALA A 52 -5.73 22.11 8.36
CA ALA A 52 -5.60 22.62 7.00
C ALA A 52 -6.62 22.03 6.01
N VAL A 53 -7.17 20.85 6.30
CA VAL A 53 -8.12 20.07 5.48
C VAL A 53 -7.63 19.85 4.05
N VAL A 54 -6.32 19.70 3.92
CA VAL A 54 -5.62 19.45 2.66
C VAL A 54 -4.68 18.30 2.90
N ALA A 55 -4.59 17.38 1.92
CA ALA A 55 -3.69 16.24 2.02
C ALA A 55 -2.26 16.70 2.27
N GLU A 56 -1.60 16.08 3.24
CA GLU A 56 -0.24 16.44 3.63
C GLU A 56 0.75 16.21 2.47
N GLY A 57 1.82 17.03 2.39
CA GLY A 57 2.89 16.88 1.40
C GLY A 57 2.72 17.59 0.05
N LEU A 58 1.53 18.07 -0.29
CA LEU A 58 1.25 18.81 -1.53
C LEU A 58 2.00 20.16 -1.64
N SER A 59 2.48 20.74 -0.54
CA SER A 59 3.40 21.90 -0.65
C SER A 59 4.83 21.51 -1.01
N LYS A 60 5.18 20.21 -0.95
CA LYS A 60 6.52 19.67 -1.17
C LYS A 60 6.66 18.90 -2.48
N GLN A 61 5.60 18.23 -2.93
CA GLN A 61 5.61 17.39 -4.13
C GLN A 61 4.31 17.55 -4.94
N PRO A 62 4.35 17.41 -6.28
CA PRO A 62 3.14 17.35 -7.09
C PRO A 62 2.24 16.16 -6.70
N VAL A 63 0.92 16.37 -6.69
CA VAL A 63 -0.06 15.34 -6.29
C VAL A 63 0.04 14.07 -7.15
N ASP A 64 0.30 14.24 -8.45
CA ASP A 64 0.46 13.13 -9.39
C ASP A 64 1.76 12.34 -9.14
N ASP A 65 2.82 13.02 -8.70
CA ASP A 65 4.08 12.35 -8.36
C ASP A 65 3.98 11.57 -7.06
N ILE A 66 3.27 12.10 -6.05
CA ILE A 66 2.96 11.36 -4.82
C ILE A 66 2.12 10.12 -5.17
N SER A 67 1.04 10.29 -5.93
CA SER A 67 0.14 9.20 -6.33
C SER A 67 0.85 8.11 -7.12
N ARG A 68 1.74 8.49 -8.05
CA ARG A 68 2.56 7.53 -8.81
C ARG A 68 3.54 6.79 -7.91
N ARG A 69 4.23 7.50 -7.00
CA ARG A 69 5.18 6.89 -6.06
C ARG A 69 4.51 5.86 -5.15
N ILE A 70 3.26 6.10 -4.72
CA ILE A 70 2.48 5.11 -3.94
C ILE A 70 2.37 3.80 -4.72
N ALA A 71 1.99 3.85 -6.00
CA ALA A 71 1.89 2.68 -6.86
C ALA A 71 3.28 2.02 -7.12
N ASP A 72 4.31 2.82 -7.36
CA ASP A 72 5.68 2.33 -7.60
C ASP A 72 6.28 1.60 -6.39
N MET A 73 5.87 1.97 -5.17
CA MET A 73 6.23 1.29 -3.93
C MET A 73 5.41 0.01 -3.66
N GLY A 74 4.52 -0.38 -4.57
CA GLY A 74 3.74 -1.62 -4.50
C GLY A 74 2.42 -1.52 -3.73
N PHE A 75 2.02 -0.32 -3.28
CA PHE A 75 0.72 -0.11 -2.66
C PHE A 75 -0.35 0.05 -3.73
N ASN A 76 -1.53 -0.52 -3.51
CA ASN A 76 -2.64 -0.46 -4.46
C ASN A 76 -3.85 0.32 -3.95
N CYS A 77 -3.77 0.86 -2.73
CA CYS A 77 -4.83 1.66 -2.14
C CYS A 77 -4.31 2.72 -1.17
N VAL A 78 -5.14 3.74 -0.96
CA VAL A 78 -4.94 4.76 0.07
C VAL A 78 -6.18 4.81 0.96
N ARG A 79 -5.97 4.69 2.26
CA ARG A 79 -6.93 5.11 3.27
C ARG A 79 -6.82 6.63 3.44
N LEU A 80 -7.67 7.35 2.72
CA LEU A 80 -7.67 8.81 2.67
C LEU A 80 -8.60 9.34 3.76
N THR A 81 -7.97 9.91 4.79
CA THR A 81 -8.67 10.42 5.96
C THR A 81 -9.31 11.79 5.66
N TRP A 82 -10.52 12.04 6.16
CA TRP A 82 -11.20 13.34 6.01
C TRP A 82 -12.04 13.67 7.24
N PRO A 83 -12.34 14.97 7.51
CA PRO A 83 -13.20 15.36 8.60
C PRO A 83 -14.65 15.53 8.14
N LEU A 84 -15.65 15.09 8.92
CA LEU A 84 -17.08 15.17 8.57
C LEU A 84 -17.51 16.57 8.11
N TYR A 85 -16.97 17.62 8.74
CA TYR A 85 -17.28 19.01 8.38
C TYR A 85 -16.84 19.39 6.96
N LEU A 86 -15.87 18.70 6.34
CA LEU A 86 -15.54 18.93 4.94
C LEU A 86 -16.75 18.64 4.01
N ALA A 87 -17.58 17.66 4.37
CA ALA A 87 -18.77 17.29 3.59
C ALA A 87 -20.06 17.97 4.07
N THR A 88 -20.12 18.44 5.32
CA THR A 88 -21.36 18.90 5.96
C THR A 88 -21.39 20.39 6.29
N ASN A 89 -20.23 21.06 6.39
CA ASN A 89 -20.14 22.48 6.68
C ASN A 89 -19.75 23.25 5.42
N GLN A 90 -20.72 23.91 4.80
CA GLN A 90 -20.52 24.62 3.53
C GLN A 90 -19.53 25.79 3.64
N SER A 91 -19.50 26.47 4.80
CA SER A 91 -18.55 27.56 5.04
C SER A 91 -17.11 27.05 5.05
N LEU A 92 -16.86 25.91 5.70
CA LEU A 92 -15.56 25.24 5.66
C LEU A 92 -15.24 24.73 4.26
N SER A 93 -16.14 23.95 3.65
CA SER A 93 -15.89 23.30 2.36
C SER A 93 -15.58 24.29 1.23
N ASN A 94 -16.14 25.50 1.31
CA ASN A 94 -15.98 26.58 0.33
C ASN A 94 -14.73 27.45 0.54
N LEU A 95 -14.03 27.33 1.68
CA LEU A 95 -12.73 27.98 1.82
C LEU A 95 -11.80 27.47 0.74
N THR A 96 -11.00 28.36 0.16
CA THR A 96 -9.92 27.92 -0.72
C THR A 96 -8.76 27.35 0.11
N VAL A 97 -7.94 26.50 -0.51
CA VAL A 97 -6.70 26.01 0.10
C VAL A 97 -5.84 27.17 0.61
N ARG A 98 -5.68 28.24 -0.19
CA ARG A 98 -4.98 29.46 0.20
C ARG A 98 -5.59 30.11 1.44
N GLN A 99 -6.92 30.28 1.49
CA GLN A 99 -7.59 30.89 2.64
C GLN A 99 -7.40 30.07 3.91
N SER A 100 -7.54 28.74 3.81
CA SER A 100 -7.30 27.84 4.94
C SER A 100 -5.87 27.97 5.45
N PHE A 101 -4.88 27.96 4.54
CA PHE A 101 -3.47 28.09 4.91
C PHE A 101 -3.14 29.46 5.52
N MET A 102 -3.70 30.55 4.97
CA MET A 102 -3.54 31.90 5.52
C MET A 102 -4.10 32.02 6.94
N SER A 103 -5.26 31.41 7.21
CA SER A 103 -5.86 31.42 8.56
C SER A 103 -5.00 30.71 9.62
N LEU A 104 -4.12 29.80 9.19
CA LEU A 104 -3.18 29.05 10.04
C LEU A 104 -1.76 29.64 10.03
N GLY A 105 -1.53 30.79 9.36
CA GLY A 105 -0.20 31.39 9.23
C GLY A 105 0.78 30.60 8.34
N LEU A 106 0.28 29.70 7.48
CA LEU A 106 1.08 28.79 6.65
C LEU A 106 1.57 29.44 5.35
N ILE A 107 2.31 30.53 5.46
CA ILE A 107 2.79 31.32 4.31
C ILE A 107 3.76 30.52 3.41
N ALA A 108 4.76 29.86 3.99
CA ALA A 108 5.72 29.07 3.22
C ALA A 108 5.08 27.87 2.49
N PRO A 109 4.18 27.08 3.12
CA PRO A 109 3.43 26.05 2.41
C PRO A 109 2.56 26.55 1.24
N ILE A 110 2.03 27.78 1.27
CA ILE A 110 1.31 28.37 0.12
C ILE A 110 2.24 28.51 -1.09
N ALA A 111 3.45 29.06 -0.89
CA ALA A 111 4.43 29.18 -1.96
C ALA A 111 4.84 27.80 -2.53
N GLY A 112 5.01 26.82 -1.65
CA GLY A 112 5.27 25.43 -2.04
C GLY A 112 4.13 24.83 -2.88
N LEU A 113 2.87 25.06 -2.49
CA LEU A 113 1.70 24.66 -3.27
C LEU A 113 1.62 25.37 -4.62
N GLN A 114 1.94 26.66 -4.69
CA GLN A 114 1.97 27.39 -5.96
C GLN A 114 3.02 26.82 -6.92
N SER A 115 4.15 26.38 -6.40
CA SER A 115 5.22 25.77 -7.22
C SER A 115 4.87 24.35 -7.65
N ASN A 116 4.39 23.52 -6.73
CA ASN A 116 4.23 22.08 -6.96
C ASN A 116 2.84 21.70 -7.48
N ASN A 117 1.81 22.46 -7.11
CA ASN A 117 0.40 22.20 -7.41
C ASN A 117 -0.38 23.50 -7.67
N PRO A 118 0.03 24.33 -8.67
CA PRO A 118 -0.58 25.65 -8.93
C PRO A 118 -2.08 25.57 -9.20
N SER A 119 -2.57 24.46 -9.74
CA SER A 119 -4.00 24.24 -10.00
C SER A 119 -4.83 23.95 -8.74
N LEU A 120 -4.22 23.67 -7.59
CA LEU A 120 -4.93 23.30 -6.35
C LEU A 120 -5.05 24.46 -5.36
N VAL A 121 -4.10 25.40 -5.36
CA VAL A 121 -3.96 26.41 -4.29
C VAL A 121 -5.18 27.34 -4.13
N ASP A 122 -5.91 27.60 -5.22
CA ASP A 122 -7.11 28.44 -5.21
C ASP A 122 -8.41 27.63 -5.39
N LEU A 123 -8.35 26.30 -5.35
CA LEU A 123 -9.53 25.46 -5.25
C LEU A 123 -10.11 25.51 -3.84
N THR A 124 -11.44 25.37 -3.77
CA THR A 124 -12.13 25.09 -2.50
C THR A 124 -11.63 23.77 -1.90
N LEU A 125 -11.61 23.65 -0.57
CA LEU A 125 -11.13 22.45 0.14
C LEU A 125 -11.76 21.14 -0.39
N ILE A 126 -13.07 21.12 -0.65
CA ILE A 126 -13.74 19.93 -1.18
C ILE A 126 -13.26 19.55 -2.60
N LYS A 127 -12.99 20.55 -3.45
CA LYS A 127 -12.46 20.34 -4.81
C LYS A 127 -10.99 19.90 -4.78
N ALA A 128 -10.20 20.41 -3.84
CA ALA A 128 -8.83 19.95 -3.64
C ALA A 128 -8.80 18.48 -3.20
N PHE A 129 -9.68 18.08 -2.28
CA PHE A 129 -9.85 16.67 -1.88
C PHE A 129 -10.25 15.78 -3.07
N GLN A 130 -11.21 16.22 -3.89
CA GLN A 130 -11.60 15.52 -5.12
C GLN A 130 -10.45 15.40 -6.13
N ALA A 131 -9.59 16.42 -6.24
CA ALA A 131 -8.44 16.38 -7.13
C ALA A 131 -7.41 15.34 -6.68
N VAL A 132 -7.19 15.17 -5.37
CA VAL A 132 -6.34 14.11 -4.81
C VAL A 132 -6.92 12.72 -5.15
N VAL A 133 -8.22 12.50 -4.90
CA VAL A 133 -8.90 11.24 -5.26
C VAL A 133 -8.79 10.95 -6.76
N THR A 134 -8.95 11.97 -7.59
CA THR A 134 -8.82 11.84 -9.06
C THR A 134 -7.40 11.46 -9.47
N SER A 135 -6.38 12.06 -8.83
CA SER A 135 -4.97 11.75 -9.08
C SER A 135 -4.64 10.30 -8.70
N LEU A 136 -5.10 9.84 -7.53
CA LEU A 136 -4.97 8.44 -7.10
C LEU A 136 -5.61 7.48 -8.11
N GLY A 137 -6.84 7.76 -8.53
CA GLY A 137 -7.55 6.96 -9.53
C GLY A 137 -6.84 6.89 -10.88
N ARG A 138 -6.28 8.01 -11.38
CA ARG A 138 -5.47 8.04 -12.62
C ARG A 138 -4.19 7.21 -12.54
N ASN A 139 -3.65 7.04 -11.33
CA ASN A 139 -2.46 6.22 -11.07
C ASN A 139 -2.82 4.78 -10.65
N ASN A 140 -4.08 4.35 -10.85
CA ASN A 140 -4.57 3.01 -10.49
C ASN A 140 -4.45 2.68 -8.99
N VAL A 141 -4.56 3.69 -8.13
CA VAL A 141 -4.57 3.53 -6.67
C VAL A 141 -6.01 3.65 -6.17
N MET A 142 -6.50 2.63 -5.47
CA MET A 142 -7.86 2.61 -4.92
C MET A 142 -7.99 3.54 -3.71
N VAL A 143 -9.22 3.98 -3.38
CA VAL A 143 -9.43 4.90 -2.25
C VAL A 143 -10.42 4.33 -1.25
N ILE A 144 -9.99 4.29 0.01
CA ILE A 144 -10.86 4.08 1.17
C ILE A 144 -11.07 5.45 1.81
N LEU A 145 -12.29 5.96 1.75
CA LEU A 145 -12.69 7.19 2.43
C LEU A 145 -12.92 6.91 3.91
N ASP A 146 -12.03 7.45 4.73
CA ASP A 146 -12.03 7.29 6.17
C ASP A 146 -12.54 8.57 6.83
N ASN A 147 -13.80 8.54 7.28
CA ASN A 147 -14.33 9.61 8.13
C ASN A 147 -13.63 9.54 9.48
N HIS A 148 -12.55 10.31 9.61
CA HIS A 148 -11.58 10.17 10.69
C HIS A 148 -12.00 10.98 11.91
N LEU A 149 -12.45 12.21 11.69
CA LEU A 149 -12.90 13.13 12.74
C LEU A 149 -14.14 13.93 12.32
N THR A 150 -14.88 14.50 13.28
CA THR A 150 -15.99 15.41 12.96
C THR A 150 -15.47 16.78 12.54
N LYS A 151 -14.67 17.39 13.43
CA LYS A 151 -14.01 18.69 13.21
C LYS A 151 -12.56 18.45 12.75
N PRO A 152 -12.01 19.27 11.84
CA PRO A 152 -10.59 19.24 11.52
C PRO A 152 -9.71 19.36 12.77
N GLY A 153 -8.68 18.51 12.87
CA GLY A 153 -7.73 18.54 13.99
C GLY A 153 -6.96 17.23 14.17
N TRP A 154 -6.08 17.19 15.18
CA TRP A 154 -5.41 15.97 15.63
C TRP A 154 -6.28 15.20 16.65
N CYS A 155 -6.30 13.88 16.55
CA CYS A 155 -6.91 12.99 17.55
C CYS A 155 -5.86 12.13 18.25
N CYS A 156 -6.01 11.79 19.52
CA CYS A 156 -7.05 12.18 20.48
C CYS A 156 -6.35 12.60 21.77
N ASN A 157 -6.70 13.77 22.30
CA ASN A 157 -6.07 14.33 23.49
C ASN A 157 -7.02 14.23 24.71
N ASN A 158 -6.46 13.99 25.89
CA ASN A 158 -7.13 13.47 27.10
C ASN A 158 -7.75 14.54 28.03
N TYR A 159 -8.00 15.76 27.57
CA TYR A 159 -8.27 16.91 28.47
C TYR A 159 -9.70 17.46 28.46
N ASP A 160 -10.72 16.63 28.16
CA ASP A 160 -12.12 17.08 28.14
C ASP A 160 -12.92 16.78 29.43
N GLY A 161 -12.32 16.10 30.41
CA GLY A 161 -12.94 15.80 31.71
C GLY A 161 -13.87 14.58 31.72
N ASN A 162 -13.90 13.79 30.64
CA ASN A 162 -14.58 12.49 30.58
C ASN A 162 -13.61 11.30 30.41
N GLY A 163 -12.30 11.57 30.41
CA GLY A 163 -11.31 10.67 29.84
C GLY A 163 -10.67 9.63 30.76
N PHE A 164 -10.86 9.68 32.10
CA PHE A 164 -10.09 8.83 33.02
C PHE A 164 -10.87 8.10 34.13
N PHE A 165 -10.32 6.95 34.53
CA PHE A 165 -10.79 6.14 35.66
C PHE A 165 -10.83 6.95 36.96
N GLY A 166 -12.04 7.20 37.48
CA GLY A 166 -12.24 7.95 38.73
C GLY A 166 -12.74 9.38 38.54
N ASP A 167 -12.95 9.84 37.29
CA ASP A 167 -13.58 11.14 37.04
C ASP A 167 -15.04 11.14 37.51
N GLN A 168 -15.51 12.32 37.93
CA GLN A 168 -16.80 12.53 38.59
C GLN A 168 -18.00 11.92 37.85
N TYR A 169 -17.93 11.87 36.51
CA TYR A 169 -18.99 11.33 35.65
C TYR A 169 -18.57 10.08 34.85
N PHE A 170 -17.34 9.59 35.01
CA PHE A 170 -16.83 8.43 34.25
C PHE A 170 -16.88 7.16 35.08
N ASN A 171 -18.01 6.44 35.00
CA ASN A 171 -18.06 5.03 35.41
C ASN A 171 -17.69 4.17 34.19
N PRO A 172 -16.49 3.55 34.17
CA PRO A 172 -15.99 2.86 32.97
C PRO A 172 -16.88 1.69 32.54
N ASN A 173 -17.53 1.01 33.48
CA ASN A 173 -18.40 -0.11 33.17
C ASN A 173 -19.73 0.35 32.55
N GLU A 174 -20.33 1.42 33.08
CA GLU A 174 -21.53 2.00 32.49
C GLU A 174 -21.24 2.67 31.15
N TRP A 175 -20.07 3.28 31.04
CA TRP A 175 -19.62 3.92 29.83
C TRP A 175 -19.35 2.91 28.71
N ILE A 176 -18.61 1.82 28.98
CA ILE A 176 -18.45 0.69 28.05
C ILE A 176 -19.80 0.07 27.67
N LYS A 177 -20.73 -0.11 28.62
CA LYS A 177 -22.08 -0.63 28.31
C LYS A 177 -22.86 0.29 27.39
N GLY A 178 -22.91 1.59 27.69
CA GLY A 178 -23.60 2.62 26.92
C GLY A 178 -23.01 2.73 25.50
N LEU A 179 -21.68 2.81 25.41
CA LEU A 179 -20.94 2.76 24.15
C LEU A 179 -21.30 1.56 23.32
N THR A 180 -21.23 0.38 23.93
CA THR A 180 -21.48 -0.85 23.21
C THR A 180 -22.93 -0.87 22.71
N HIS A 181 -23.88 -0.35 23.50
CA HIS A 181 -25.29 -0.27 23.10
C HIS A 181 -25.51 0.69 21.92
N MET A 182 -24.92 1.88 21.96
CA MET A 182 -25.01 2.87 20.88
C MET A 182 -24.29 2.39 19.61
N ALA A 183 -23.08 1.84 19.76
CA ALA A 183 -22.35 1.20 18.66
C ALA A 183 -23.18 0.11 18.00
N ARG A 184 -23.86 -0.74 18.77
CA ARG A 184 -24.75 -1.77 18.22
C ARG A 184 -25.90 -1.18 17.40
N ILE A 185 -26.60 -0.17 17.93
CA ILE A 185 -27.79 0.41 17.28
C ILE A 185 -27.39 1.13 15.99
N TYR A 186 -26.37 1.99 16.07
CA TYR A 186 -26.09 2.92 15.00
C TYR A 186 -25.04 2.41 14.00
N MET A 187 -24.26 1.36 14.32
CA MET A 187 -23.32 0.75 13.36
C MET A 187 -24.09 0.16 12.18
N GLN A 188 -25.16 -0.58 12.46
CA GLN A 188 -26.02 -1.15 11.43
C GLN A 188 -26.67 -0.03 10.61
N GLN A 189 -27.30 0.96 11.26
CA GLN A 189 -27.93 2.08 10.56
C GLN A 189 -26.96 2.87 9.69
N GLY A 190 -25.73 3.11 10.17
CA GLY A 190 -24.69 3.77 9.39
C GLY A 190 -24.26 2.94 8.19
N ALA A 191 -24.10 1.63 8.37
CA ALA A 191 -23.78 0.71 7.26
C ALA A 191 -24.89 0.66 6.21
N GLU A 192 -26.16 0.59 6.63
CA GLU A 192 -27.32 0.65 5.73
C GLU A 192 -27.40 1.99 5.00
N ALA A 193 -27.15 3.11 5.69
CA ALA A 193 -27.17 4.44 5.09
C ALA A 193 -26.09 4.60 4.02
N VAL A 194 -24.87 4.13 4.30
CA VAL A 194 -23.77 4.13 3.32
C VAL A 194 -24.10 3.25 2.11
N HIS A 195 -24.54 2.02 2.35
CA HIS A 195 -24.87 1.10 1.26
C HIS A 195 -26.05 1.60 0.42
N SER A 196 -27.07 2.18 1.05
CA SER A 196 -28.22 2.78 0.35
C SER A 196 -27.80 3.98 -0.51
N ALA A 197 -26.83 4.78 -0.05
CA ALA A 197 -26.30 5.90 -0.80
C ALA A 197 -25.42 5.44 -1.99
N ASN A 198 -24.68 4.34 -1.84
CA ASN A 198 -23.90 3.75 -2.91
C ASN A 198 -23.75 2.23 -2.74
N PRO A 199 -24.49 1.39 -3.49
CA PRO A 199 -24.43 -0.06 -3.34
C PRO A 199 -23.17 -0.71 -3.92
N ASP A 200 -22.40 0.04 -4.72
CA ASP A 200 -21.21 -0.47 -5.38
C ASP A 200 -19.99 -0.52 -4.44
N VAL A 201 -19.98 0.27 -3.37
CA VAL A 201 -18.83 0.37 -2.45
C VAL A 201 -18.80 -0.73 -1.41
N LEU A 202 -17.58 -1.07 -0.95
CA LEU A 202 -17.44 -1.81 0.30
C LEU A 202 -17.78 -0.89 1.48
N VAL A 203 -18.44 -1.47 2.49
CA VAL A 203 -18.75 -0.80 3.76
C VAL A 203 -17.81 -1.36 4.82
N ILE A 204 -16.93 -0.51 5.35
CA ILE A 204 -15.95 -0.90 6.37
C ILE A 204 -16.48 -0.51 7.74
N LEU A 205 -16.65 -1.50 8.63
CA LEU A 205 -17.22 -1.35 9.97
C LEU A 205 -16.10 -1.37 11.03
N SER A 206 -16.06 -0.31 11.83
CA SER A 206 -15.04 -0.07 12.87
C SER A 206 -15.34 -0.71 14.21
N GLY A 207 -14.28 -0.97 14.99
CA GLY A 207 -14.38 -1.45 16.37
C GLY A 207 -14.56 -0.34 17.41
N LEU A 208 -14.69 -0.74 18.66
CA LEU A 208 -14.61 0.15 19.82
C LEU A 208 -13.15 0.37 20.24
N SER A 209 -12.94 1.32 21.16
CA SER A 209 -11.65 1.55 21.82
C SER A 209 -10.54 1.85 20.81
N PHE A 210 -10.71 2.88 19.99
CA PHE A 210 -9.78 3.24 18.90
C PHE A 210 -9.64 2.12 17.85
N ASP A 211 -10.76 1.50 17.49
CA ASP A 211 -10.84 0.40 16.53
C ASP A 211 -10.03 -0.86 16.95
N LEU A 212 -9.77 -1.04 18.26
CA LEU A 212 -9.02 -2.18 18.80
C LEU A 212 -9.88 -3.40 19.13
N ASP A 213 -11.21 -3.25 19.25
CA ASP A 213 -12.10 -4.30 19.77
C ASP A 213 -13.42 -4.44 19.02
N LEU A 214 -13.64 -5.62 18.41
CA LEU A 214 -14.91 -6.03 17.79
C LEU A 214 -15.60 -7.17 18.54
N SER A 215 -15.12 -7.55 19.74
CA SER A 215 -15.63 -8.70 20.50
C SER A 215 -17.11 -8.60 20.87
N PHE A 216 -17.66 -7.37 20.91
CA PHE A 216 -19.09 -7.14 21.13
C PHE A 216 -19.98 -7.79 20.06
N LEU A 217 -19.47 -7.99 18.84
CA LEU A 217 -20.19 -8.65 17.75
C LEU A 217 -20.38 -10.16 17.97
N ARG A 218 -19.62 -10.79 18.88
CA ARG A 218 -19.86 -12.20 19.27
C ARG A 218 -21.24 -12.40 19.89
N LYS A 219 -21.69 -11.43 20.69
CA LYS A 219 -22.99 -11.47 21.36
C LYS A 219 -24.11 -10.98 20.45
N GLN A 220 -23.80 -10.03 19.57
CA GLN A 220 -24.79 -9.42 18.68
C GLN A 220 -24.14 -9.08 17.32
N PRO A 221 -24.17 -10.02 16.36
CA PRO A 221 -23.62 -9.80 15.04
C PRO A 221 -24.28 -8.61 14.33
N ALA A 222 -23.54 -7.93 13.46
CA ALA A 222 -24.10 -6.89 12.60
C ALA A 222 -25.05 -7.54 11.56
N ARG A 223 -26.36 -7.35 11.74
CA ARG A 223 -27.37 -7.83 10.80
C ARG A 223 -27.60 -6.73 9.76
N LEU A 224 -27.10 -6.97 8.56
CA LEU A 224 -27.20 -6.05 7.44
C LEU A 224 -28.15 -6.62 6.39
N SER A 225 -28.93 -5.76 5.75
CA SER A 225 -29.86 -6.08 4.67
C SER A 225 -29.14 -6.51 3.39
N PHE A 226 -27.93 -5.97 3.20
CA PHE A 226 -27.05 -6.27 2.08
C PHE A 226 -26.05 -7.37 2.39
N ARG A 227 -25.55 -8.02 1.34
CA ARG A 227 -24.55 -9.09 1.40
C ARG A 227 -23.32 -8.74 0.57
N ASN A 228 -22.22 -9.43 0.81
CA ASN A 228 -21.02 -9.39 -0.01
C ASN A 228 -20.37 -7.99 -0.14
N LYS A 229 -20.60 -7.09 0.82
CA LYS A 229 -20.03 -5.73 0.83
C LYS A 229 -19.44 -5.31 2.18
N ALA A 230 -19.74 -6.04 3.25
CA ALA A 230 -19.28 -5.71 4.59
C ALA A 230 -17.85 -6.23 4.84
N VAL A 231 -17.00 -5.35 5.36
CA VAL A 231 -15.62 -5.63 5.80
C VAL A 231 -15.48 -5.08 7.22
N TYR A 232 -14.82 -5.80 8.11
CA TYR A 232 -14.54 -5.32 9.46
C TYR A 232 -13.11 -4.83 9.56
N GLU A 233 -12.86 -3.78 10.32
CA GLU A 233 -11.51 -3.25 10.50
C GLU A 233 -11.01 -3.30 11.95
N VAL A 234 -9.68 -3.34 12.08
CA VAL A 234 -8.99 -3.34 13.37
C VAL A 234 -7.71 -2.52 13.29
N HIS A 235 -7.41 -1.81 14.37
CA HIS A 235 -6.11 -1.19 14.58
C HIS A 235 -5.18 -2.10 15.37
N TRP A 236 -3.89 -2.01 15.11
CA TRP A 236 -2.90 -2.72 15.90
C TRP A 236 -1.61 -1.91 16.00
N TYR A 237 -1.20 -1.58 17.23
CA TYR A 237 0.05 -0.86 17.51
C TYR A 237 0.79 -1.43 18.72
N GLY A 238 2.13 -1.34 18.67
CA GLY A 238 3.00 -1.79 19.76
C GLY A 238 2.88 -0.94 21.03
N PHE A 239 2.53 0.33 20.91
CA PHE A 239 2.32 1.21 22.09
C PHE A 239 1.08 0.83 22.89
N SER A 240 0.12 0.10 22.31
CA SER A 240 -1.05 -0.42 23.04
C SER A 240 -0.67 -1.44 24.12
N ASP A 241 0.56 -1.97 24.06
CA ASP A 241 1.14 -2.88 25.04
C ASP A 241 2.01 -2.19 26.11
N GLY A 242 2.02 -0.85 26.15
CA GLY A 242 2.93 -0.09 27.00
C GLY A 242 4.39 -0.39 26.65
N THR A 243 5.20 -0.72 27.64
CA THR A 243 6.62 -1.07 27.48
C THR A 243 6.89 -2.58 27.43
N ALA A 244 5.86 -3.40 27.31
CA ALA A 244 5.98 -4.86 27.45
C ALA A 244 6.99 -5.48 26.47
N TRP A 245 7.11 -4.97 25.24
CA TRP A 245 8.07 -5.49 24.26
C TRP A 245 9.52 -5.21 24.63
N VAL A 246 9.78 -4.20 25.47
CA VAL A 246 11.12 -3.88 26.00
C VAL A 246 11.39 -4.65 27.29
N ASP A 247 10.42 -4.65 28.20
CA ASP A 247 10.62 -5.06 29.59
C ASP A 247 10.39 -6.55 29.82
N ASN A 248 9.76 -7.27 28.89
CA ASN A 248 9.39 -8.67 29.03
C ASN A 248 9.90 -9.53 27.86
N ASN A 249 9.87 -10.84 28.07
CA ASN A 249 10.28 -11.82 27.06
C ASN A 249 9.38 -11.72 25.81
N ALA A 250 9.99 -11.48 24.64
CA ALA A 250 9.27 -11.26 23.39
C ALA A 250 8.38 -12.44 22.94
N ASN A 251 8.72 -13.69 23.26
CA ASN A 251 7.88 -14.84 22.94
C ASN A 251 6.57 -14.83 23.74
N GLN A 252 6.66 -14.53 25.04
CA GLN A 252 5.50 -14.42 25.93
C GLN A 252 4.62 -13.23 25.57
N VAL A 253 5.25 -12.09 25.27
CA VAL A 253 4.54 -10.89 24.83
C VAL A 253 3.82 -11.16 23.51
N CYS A 254 4.50 -11.71 22.50
CA CYS A 254 3.86 -12.03 21.22
C CYS A 254 2.70 -13.02 21.41
N ARG A 255 2.85 -14.08 22.21
CA ARG A 255 1.75 -15.00 22.53
C ARG A 255 0.54 -14.26 23.12
N ARG A 256 0.74 -13.46 24.17
CA ARG A 256 -0.31 -12.71 24.86
C ARG A 256 -1.03 -11.73 23.92
N VAL A 257 -0.26 -10.99 23.12
CA VAL A 257 -0.80 -9.95 22.23
C VAL A 257 -1.57 -10.58 21.08
N VAL A 258 -1.06 -11.66 20.49
CA VAL A 258 -1.77 -12.41 19.44
C VAL A 258 -3.04 -13.07 19.99
N ASP A 259 -3.01 -13.64 21.20
CA ASP A 259 -4.21 -14.18 21.84
C ASP A 259 -5.26 -13.09 22.08
N THR A 260 -4.82 -11.90 22.50
CA THR A 260 -5.70 -10.74 22.67
C THR A 260 -6.30 -10.32 21.33
N PHE A 261 -5.48 -10.17 20.29
CA PHE A 261 -5.94 -9.84 18.93
C PHE A 261 -6.98 -10.86 18.44
N MET A 262 -6.68 -12.16 18.49
CA MET A 262 -7.59 -13.22 18.05
C MET A 262 -8.86 -13.28 18.90
N SER A 263 -8.78 -12.97 20.20
CA SER A 263 -9.95 -12.90 21.07
C SER A 263 -10.88 -11.71 20.72
N ARG A 264 -10.33 -10.63 20.18
CA ARG A 264 -11.10 -9.42 19.85
C ARG A 264 -11.65 -9.42 18.44
N VAL A 265 -10.94 -10.02 17.48
CA VAL A 265 -11.32 -9.94 16.06
C VAL A 265 -11.23 -11.26 15.30
N GLY A 266 -10.46 -12.25 15.79
CA GLY A 266 -10.19 -13.50 15.08
C GLY A 266 -11.45 -14.32 14.75
N PHE A 267 -12.48 -14.24 15.58
CA PHE A 267 -13.75 -14.92 15.34
C PHE A 267 -14.46 -14.45 14.05
N LEU A 268 -14.21 -13.23 13.57
CA LEU A 268 -14.79 -12.73 12.32
C LEU A 268 -14.20 -13.44 11.11
N ILE A 269 -12.89 -13.73 11.16
CA ILE A 269 -12.20 -14.54 10.15
C ILE A 269 -12.80 -15.94 10.11
N ASP A 270 -12.99 -16.57 11.27
CA ASP A 270 -13.57 -17.91 11.38
C ASP A 270 -15.01 -17.98 10.86
N GLN A 271 -15.75 -16.87 10.99
CA GLN A 271 -17.11 -16.69 10.45
C GLN A 271 -17.13 -16.38 8.95
N GLY A 272 -15.97 -16.28 8.30
CA GLY A 272 -15.87 -15.95 6.88
C GLY A 272 -16.16 -14.47 6.58
N HIS A 273 -15.79 -13.56 7.49
CA HIS A 273 -15.82 -12.12 7.24
C HIS A 273 -14.41 -11.59 6.94
N PRO A 274 -14.24 -10.69 5.95
CA PRO A 274 -12.95 -10.06 5.72
C PRO A 274 -12.57 -9.15 6.89
N LEU A 275 -11.31 -9.25 7.32
CA LEU A 275 -10.71 -8.42 8.35
C LEU A 275 -9.61 -7.55 7.74
N PHE A 276 -9.77 -6.24 7.86
CA PHE A 276 -8.85 -5.22 7.36
C PHE A 276 -8.11 -4.56 8.52
N MET A 277 -6.80 -4.79 8.64
CA MET A 277 -5.97 -4.10 9.62
C MET A 277 -5.70 -2.66 9.15
N SER A 278 -6.66 -1.77 9.40
CA SER A 278 -6.75 -0.45 8.76
C SER A 278 -5.78 0.59 9.32
N GLU A 279 -5.14 0.30 10.44
CA GLU A 279 -3.98 1.05 10.93
C GLU A 279 -3.00 0.14 11.68
N PHE A 280 -1.74 0.20 11.30
CA PHE A 280 -0.59 -0.28 12.07
C PHE A 280 0.64 0.54 11.69
N GLY A 281 1.64 0.56 12.56
CA GLY A 281 2.88 1.29 12.29
C GLY A 281 3.85 1.22 13.46
N GLY A 282 4.99 1.88 13.28
CA GLY A 282 6.04 2.01 14.27
C GLY A 282 7.07 3.04 13.82
N ASP A 283 7.93 3.47 14.73
CA ASP A 283 8.97 4.46 14.46
C ASP A 283 9.94 4.01 13.35
N GLN A 284 9.85 4.69 12.22
CA GLN A 284 10.61 4.38 11.00
C GLN A 284 12.07 4.82 11.07
N ARG A 285 12.51 5.51 12.13
CA ARG A 285 13.94 5.77 12.39
C ARG A 285 14.69 4.49 12.79
N GLY A 286 13.97 3.44 13.20
CA GLY A 286 14.51 2.12 13.52
C GLY A 286 15.15 2.00 14.91
N GLY A 287 15.19 3.08 15.71
CA GLY A 287 15.76 3.07 17.06
C GLY A 287 14.81 2.62 18.17
N ASN A 288 13.50 2.46 17.89
CA ASN A 288 12.52 2.10 18.89
C ASN A 288 12.43 0.57 19.07
N VAL A 289 12.99 0.06 20.16
CA VAL A 289 13.00 -1.38 20.48
C VAL A 289 11.60 -1.95 20.64
N ASN A 290 10.66 -1.20 21.22
CA ASN A 290 9.28 -1.64 21.44
C ASN A 290 8.59 -1.90 20.10
N ASP A 291 8.64 -0.90 19.22
CA ASP A 291 8.01 -0.97 17.89
C ASP A 291 8.68 -2.05 17.01
N ASN A 292 10.02 -2.14 17.02
CA ASN A 292 10.75 -3.13 16.22
C ASN A 292 10.37 -4.57 16.58
N ARG A 293 10.29 -4.90 17.88
CA ARG A 293 9.90 -6.24 18.37
C ARG A 293 8.43 -6.53 18.10
N TYR A 294 7.56 -5.54 18.31
CA TYR A 294 6.16 -5.60 17.95
C TYR A 294 5.96 -5.93 16.46
N LEU A 295 6.63 -5.19 15.57
CA LEU A 295 6.53 -5.38 14.12
C LEU A 295 6.96 -6.79 13.69
N ASN A 296 7.95 -7.40 14.36
CA ASN A 296 8.30 -8.81 14.13
C ASN A 296 7.14 -9.77 14.40
N CYS A 297 6.40 -9.56 15.50
CA CYS A 297 5.24 -10.39 15.80
C CYS A 297 4.08 -10.10 14.83
N LEU A 298 3.77 -8.83 14.57
CA LEU A 298 2.71 -8.42 13.63
C LEU A 298 2.94 -9.01 12.24
N MET A 299 4.17 -8.93 11.71
CA MET A 299 4.48 -9.46 10.37
C MET A 299 4.23 -10.96 10.28
N SER A 300 4.44 -11.70 11.38
CA SER A 300 4.15 -13.14 11.42
C SER A 300 2.65 -13.43 11.30
N VAL A 301 1.81 -12.62 11.96
CA VAL A 301 0.34 -12.78 11.94
C VAL A 301 -0.25 -12.26 10.63
N ALA A 302 0.22 -11.12 10.14
CA ALA A 302 -0.25 -10.53 8.88
C ALA A 302 0.02 -11.46 7.68
N ALA A 303 1.16 -12.16 7.67
CA ALA A 303 1.48 -13.15 6.64
C ALA A 303 0.68 -14.46 6.80
N ASP A 304 0.59 -14.99 8.03
CA ASP A 304 -0.12 -16.26 8.32
C ASP A 304 -1.62 -16.17 8.03
N LEU A 305 -2.25 -15.08 8.48
CA LEU A 305 -3.66 -14.78 8.25
C LEU A 305 -3.91 -14.05 6.94
N ASP A 306 -2.89 -13.80 6.11
CA ASP A 306 -2.96 -13.08 4.83
C ASP A 306 -3.88 -11.83 4.86
N LEU A 307 -3.77 -11.03 5.93
CA LEU A 307 -4.68 -9.91 6.24
C LEU A 307 -4.60 -8.80 5.20
N ASP A 308 -5.71 -8.16 4.90
CA ASP A 308 -5.72 -6.86 4.22
C ASP A 308 -5.25 -5.78 5.22
N TRP A 309 -4.53 -4.74 4.77
CA TRP A 309 -3.90 -3.80 5.71
C TRP A 309 -3.71 -2.38 5.16
N ALA A 310 -3.61 -1.40 6.07
CA ALA A 310 -3.12 -0.06 5.75
C ALA A 310 -2.04 0.41 6.74
N LEU A 311 -0.87 0.76 6.21
CA LEU A 311 0.23 1.30 7.01
C LEU A 311 -0.07 2.76 7.41
N TRP A 312 0.00 3.05 8.70
CA TRP A 312 0.05 4.41 9.23
C TRP A 312 1.52 4.84 9.35
N THR A 313 2.02 5.76 8.51
CA THR A 313 1.31 6.58 7.51
C THR A 313 2.22 6.93 6.33
N LEU A 314 1.66 7.42 5.21
CA LEU A 314 2.44 7.98 4.11
C LEU A 314 3.22 9.24 4.53
N VAL A 315 2.66 10.01 5.46
CA VAL A 315 3.07 11.38 5.81
C VAL A 315 4.48 11.43 6.39
N GLY A 316 5.37 12.24 5.81
CA GLY A 316 6.70 12.50 6.39
C GLY A 316 6.80 13.75 7.27
N SER A 317 5.91 14.72 7.05
CA SER A 317 5.75 15.93 7.85
C SER A 317 4.36 16.54 7.66
N TYR A 318 3.88 17.24 8.68
CA TYR A 318 2.58 17.93 8.69
C TYR A 318 2.74 19.41 8.40
N TYR A 319 1.78 20.03 7.70
CA TYR A 319 1.74 21.50 7.59
C TYR A 319 1.63 22.16 8.96
N PHE A 320 0.71 21.64 9.78
CA PHE A 320 0.40 22.12 11.12
C PHE A 320 -0.12 20.93 11.94
N ARG A 321 0.41 20.73 13.15
CA ARG A 321 -0.08 19.74 14.11
C ARG A 321 0.25 20.20 15.52
N ASP A 322 -0.75 20.20 16.40
CA ASP A 322 -0.59 20.55 17.82
C ASP A 322 0.15 21.88 18.06
N GLY A 323 -0.15 22.91 17.23
CA GLY A 323 0.50 24.22 17.33
C GLY A 323 1.88 24.32 16.66
N VAL A 324 2.38 23.23 16.09
CA VAL A 324 3.71 23.17 15.47
C VAL A 324 3.60 23.11 13.95
N ILE A 325 4.23 24.08 13.27
CA ILE A 325 4.34 24.12 11.81
C ILE A 325 5.47 23.20 11.36
N GLY A 326 5.21 22.36 10.35
CA GLY A 326 6.25 21.50 9.76
C GLY A 326 6.73 20.37 10.68
N MET A 327 5.88 19.94 11.62
CA MET A 327 6.19 18.84 12.54
C MET A 327 6.52 17.57 11.75
N GLU A 328 7.63 16.93 12.10
CA GLU A 328 8.07 15.70 11.44
C GLU A 328 7.29 14.49 11.96
N GLU A 329 6.90 13.60 11.05
CA GLU A 329 6.23 12.34 11.37
C GLU A 329 7.25 11.20 11.29
N PHE A 330 7.57 10.61 12.45
CA PHE A 330 8.56 9.54 12.56
C PHE A 330 7.96 8.15 12.27
N TYR A 331 6.64 7.99 12.32
CA TYR A 331 5.94 6.78 11.84
C TYR A 331 5.76 6.81 10.31
N GLY A 332 6.08 7.95 9.69
CA GLY A 332 5.95 8.21 8.27
C GLY A 332 6.85 7.36 7.39
N LEU A 333 6.27 6.77 6.35
CA LEU A 333 7.00 6.10 5.28
C LEU A 333 7.91 7.09 4.54
N MET A 334 7.43 8.31 4.28
CA MET A 334 8.22 9.36 3.64
C MET A 334 9.11 10.08 4.67
N ASN A 335 10.24 10.59 4.21
CA ASN A 335 11.06 11.50 5.01
C ASN A 335 10.41 12.89 5.15
N ARG A 336 10.93 13.72 6.04
CA ARG A 336 10.41 15.07 6.34
C ARG A 336 10.17 15.92 5.09
N ASP A 337 11.06 15.84 4.11
CA ASP A 337 11.03 16.64 2.88
C ASP A 337 10.16 16.03 1.76
N TRP A 338 9.55 14.88 2.01
CA TRP A 338 8.77 14.12 1.02
C TRP A 338 9.55 13.72 -0.24
N SER A 339 10.89 13.70 -0.16
CA SER A 339 11.77 13.42 -1.30
C SER A 339 12.04 11.92 -1.48
N ASN A 340 12.11 11.18 -0.37
CA ASN A 340 12.48 9.76 -0.34
C ASN A 340 11.74 8.99 0.76
N VAL A 341 11.75 7.66 0.63
CA VAL A 341 11.34 6.74 1.70
C VAL A 341 12.34 6.84 2.85
N ARG A 342 11.84 6.96 4.07
CA ARG A 342 12.65 7.09 5.30
C ARG A 342 13.42 5.82 5.63
N ASN A 343 12.77 4.65 5.46
CA ASN A 343 13.34 3.36 5.81
C ASN A 343 13.08 2.33 4.69
N SER A 344 14.06 2.19 3.80
CA SER A 344 13.96 1.25 2.67
C SER A 344 13.93 -0.21 3.12
N THR A 345 14.63 -0.56 4.21
CA THR A 345 14.60 -1.91 4.78
C THR A 345 13.21 -2.29 5.28
N PHE A 346 12.51 -1.36 5.92
CA PHE A 346 11.12 -1.58 6.33
C PHE A 346 10.18 -1.73 5.12
N LEU A 347 10.34 -0.89 4.09
CA LEU A 347 9.56 -1.02 2.86
C LEU A 347 9.78 -2.38 2.17
N GLN A 348 11.03 -2.84 2.07
CA GLN A 348 11.36 -4.18 1.56
C GLN A 348 10.68 -5.28 2.38
N ARG A 349 10.74 -5.15 3.71
CA ARG A 349 10.14 -6.12 4.62
C ARG A 349 8.62 -6.24 4.44
N ILE A 350 7.89 -5.12 4.36
CA ILE A 350 6.43 -5.15 4.17
C ILE A 350 6.01 -5.53 2.74
N SER A 351 6.91 -5.40 1.75
CA SER A 351 6.60 -5.78 0.36
C SER A 351 6.21 -7.25 0.22
N SER A 352 6.70 -8.11 1.12
CA SER A 352 6.39 -9.53 1.18
C SER A 352 4.90 -9.84 1.41
N ILE A 353 4.17 -8.95 2.08
CA ILE A 353 2.74 -9.08 2.39
C ILE A 353 1.86 -8.17 1.51
N GLN A 354 2.42 -7.55 0.46
CA GLN A 354 1.64 -6.76 -0.52
C GLN A 354 0.88 -7.64 -1.52
N ASN A 355 1.39 -8.84 -1.79
CA ASN A 355 0.72 -9.83 -2.64
C ASN A 355 -0.02 -10.87 -1.78
N PRO A 356 -1.19 -11.38 -2.23
CA PRO A 356 -1.92 -12.40 -1.51
C PRO A 356 -1.17 -13.74 -1.52
N PHE A 357 -1.04 -14.37 -0.36
CA PHE A 357 -0.58 -15.76 -0.27
C PHE A 357 -1.74 -16.75 -0.47
N GLN A 358 -2.95 -16.34 -0.11
CA GLN A 358 -4.13 -17.19 -0.06
C GLN A 358 -5.35 -16.49 -0.67
N GLY A 359 -6.36 -17.29 -1.02
CA GLY A 359 -7.64 -16.79 -1.52
C GLY A 359 -7.94 -17.24 -2.95
N PRO A 360 -9.17 -16.96 -3.42
CA PRO A 360 -9.64 -17.43 -4.72
C PRO A 360 -8.89 -16.77 -5.89
N GLY A 361 -8.76 -17.49 -7.01
CA GLY A 361 -8.11 -17.00 -8.22
C GLY A 361 -6.58 -17.09 -8.21
N LEU A 362 -5.97 -17.64 -7.15
CA LEU A 362 -4.55 -17.94 -7.13
C LEU A 362 -4.22 -19.20 -7.97
N PRO A 363 -2.97 -19.33 -8.48
CA PRO A 363 -2.64 -20.33 -9.48
C PRO A 363 -2.71 -21.79 -9.03
N GLU A 364 -2.29 -22.08 -7.79
CA GLU A 364 -2.30 -23.45 -7.28
C GLU A 364 -3.69 -23.80 -6.74
N SER A 365 -4.13 -25.04 -6.97
CA SER A 365 -5.41 -25.54 -6.46
C SER A 365 -5.35 -25.98 -5.00
N GLU A 366 -4.18 -26.42 -4.55
CA GLU A 366 -3.93 -26.93 -3.19
C GLU A 366 -2.80 -26.15 -2.54
N PRO A 367 -2.93 -25.72 -1.27
CA PRO A 367 -1.90 -24.90 -0.65
C PRO A 367 -0.69 -25.72 -0.22
N HIS A 368 0.49 -25.14 -0.34
CA HIS A 368 1.72 -25.65 0.27
C HIS A 368 2.17 -24.74 1.42
N ASN A 369 3.16 -25.21 2.19
CA ASN A 369 3.77 -24.41 3.24
C ASN A 369 5.00 -23.66 2.68
N ILE A 370 5.22 -22.45 3.17
CA ILE A 370 6.49 -21.73 3.04
C ILE A 370 7.01 -21.36 4.42
N ILE A 371 8.33 -21.28 4.56
CA ILE A 371 9.00 -20.95 5.84
C ILE A 371 9.33 -19.45 5.81
N TYR A 372 8.47 -18.64 6.41
CA TYR A 372 8.54 -17.18 6.41
C TYR A 372 9.34 -16.66 7.61
N HIS A 373 10.22 -15.67 7.39
CA HIS A 373 11.04 -15.03 8.41
C HIS A 373 10.54 -13.59 8.67
N PRO A 374 9.75 -13.34 9.73
CA PRO A 374 9.02 -12.08 9.91
C PRO A 374 9.90 -10.85 10.06
N ALA A 375 11.13 -10.99 10.57
CA ALA A 375 12.03 -9.86 10.79
C ALA A 375 12.58 -9.27 9.48
N THR A 376 12.67 -10.07 8.42
CA THR A 376 13.15 -9.63 7.09
C THR A 376 12.05 -9.55 6.05
N GLY A 377 10.91 -10.24 6.25
CA GLY A 377 9.89 -10.39 5.21
C GLY A 377 10.30 -11.37 4.11
N LEU A 378 11.37 -12.15 4.31
CA LEU A 378 11.85 -13.12 3.33
C LEU A 378 11.43 -14.53 3.74
N CYS A 379 11.51 -15.47 2.80
CA CYS A 379 11.26 -16.88 3.04
C CYS A 379 12.53 -17.70 2.86
N VAL A 380 12.56 -18.89 3.45
CA VAL A 380 13.63 -19.87 3.20
C VAL A 380 13.50 -20.38 1.77
N ILE A 381 14.58 -20.24 1.01
CA ILE A 381 14.74 -20.71 -0.36
C ILE A 381 15.99 -21.59 -0.47
N ARG A 382 16.01 -22.44 -1.48
CA ARG A 382 17.18 -23.25 -1.84
C ARG A 382 18.02 -22.49 -2.86
N THR A 383 19.35 -22.50 -2.69
CA THR A 383 20.25 -22.00 -3.74
C THR A 383 20.35 -23.01 -4.89
N PRO A 384 20.29 -22.60 -6.17
CA PRO A 384 20.38 -23.54 -7.30
C PRO A 384 21.72 -24.29 -7.40
N MET A 385 22.82 -23.69 -6.90
CA MET A 385 24.19 -24.20 -7.05
C MET A 385 24.81 -24.74 -5.76
N ASP A 386 24.15 -24.58 -4.61
CA ASP A 386 24.65 -24.98 -3.30
C ASP A 386 23.51 -25.68 -2.53
N PRO A 387 23.74 -26.78 -1.79
CA PRO A 387 22.73 -27.34 -0.90
C PRO A 387 22.34 -26.43 0.27
N THR A 388 22.97 -25.27 0.45
CA THR A 388 22.64 -24.33 1.52
C THR A 388 21.30 -23.62 1.31
N LEU A 389 20.62 -23.42 2.44
CA LEU A 389 19.39 -22.66 2.54
C LEU A 389 19.70 -21.20 2.88
N GLN A 390 18.94 -20.30 2.26
CA GLN A 390 19.09 -18.85 2.44
C GLN A 390 17.72 -18.17 2.50
N LEU A 391 17.70 -16.93 2.98
CA LEU A 391 16.54 -16.06 2.87
C LEU A 391 16.47 -15.43 1.48
N GLY A 392 15.30 -15.50 0.86
CA GLY A 392 15.01 -14.86 -0.42
C GLY A 392 13.53 -14.55 -0.62
N PRO A 393 13.14 -14.06 -1.81
CA PRO A 393 11.75 -13.73 -2.10
C PRO A 393 10.82 -14.93 -1.88
N CYS A 394 9.66 -14.71 -1.26
CA CYS A 394 8.73 -15.82 -0.96
C CYS A 394 8.14 -16.50 -2.20
N THR A 395 8.15 -15.83 -3.36
CA THR A 395 7.83 -16.42 -4.66
C THR A 395 8.84 -17.46 -5.14
N GLU A 396 10.03 -17.48 -4.53
CA GLU A 396 11.10 -18.44 -4.80
C GLU A 396 11.19 -19.54 -3.74
N SER A 397 10.26 -19.57 -2.78
CA SER A 397 10.23 -20.60 -1.76
C SER A 397 9.78 -21.94 -2.33
N GLU A 398 10.36 -23.00 -1.80
CA GLU A 398 10.01 -24.38 -2.09
C GLU A 398 8.63 -24.72 -1.54
N SER A 399 7.94 -25.67 -2.17
CA SER A 399 6.68 -26.21 -1.66
C SER A 399 6.92 -27.16 -0.49
N TRP A 400 6.96 -26.63 0.73
CA TRP A 400 7.16 -27.43 1.94
C TRP A 400 5.88 -28.15 2.37
N THR A 401 6.04 -29.31 3.00
CA THR A 401 4.97 -30.05 3.68
C THR A 401 5.50 -30.78 4.91
N TYR A 402 4.65 -30.94 5.92
CA TYR A 402 4.96 -31.78 7.07
C TYR A 402 4.60 -33.24 6.77
N THR A 403 5.51 -34.16 7.07
CA THR A 403 5.20 -35.58 7.18
C THR A 403 4.44 -35.87 8.47
N ALA A 404 3.84 -37.06 8.58
CA ALA A 404 3.22 -37.51 9.84
C ALA A 404 4.22 -37.56 11.02
N GLN A 405 5.51 -37.77 10.71
CA GLN A 405 6.63 -37.78 11.64
C GLN A 405 7.20 -36.37 11.92
N LYS A 406 6.54 -35.31 11.44
CA LYS A 406 6.94 -33.91 11.58
C LYS A 406 8.27 -33.53 10.91
N ALA A 407 8.68 -34.26 9.88
CA ALA A 407 9.74 -33.81 8.99
C ALA A 407 9.21 -32.76 8.01
N LEU A 408 9.97 -31.68 7.79
CA LEU A 408 9.66 -30.66 6.78
C LEU A 408 10.28 -31.08 5.45
N THR A 409 9.44 -31.52 4.51
CA THR A 409 9.84 -32.07 3.20
C THR A 409 9.44 -31.17 2.06
N ILE A 410 10.17 -31.22 0.95
CA ILE A 410 9.82 -30.56 -0.31
C ILE A 410 8.97 -31.53 -1.14
N LYS A 411 7.75 -31.09 -1.53
CA LYS A 411 6.66 -31.90 -2.11
C LYS A 411 7.05 -32.76 -3.33
N GLU A 412 8.14 -32.44 -4.02
CA GLU A 412 8.57 -33.10 -5.27
C GLU A 412 10.03 -33.56 -5.29
N ALA A 413 10.81 -33.30 -4.24
CA ALA A 413 12.26 -33.46 -4.31
C ALA A 413 12.83 -34.54 -3.36
N ASN A 414 11.99 -35.22 -2.58
CA ASN A 414 12.37 -36.19 -1.53
C ASN A 414 13.44 -35.66 -0.55
N PHE A 415 13.58 -34.34 -0.45
CA PHE A 415 14.48 -33.69 0.49
C PHE A 415 13.69 -33.21 1.71
N CYS A 416 14.31 -33.28 2.88
CA CYS A 416 13.83 -32.68 4.11
C CYS A 416 14.88 -31.78 4.76
N LEU A 417 14.39 -30.80 5.52
CA LEU A 417 15.23 -29.96 6.36
C LEU A 417 15.92 -30.81 7.44
N SER A 418 17.25 -30.69 7.55
CA SER A 418 18.05 -31.39 8.56
C SER A 418 19.07 -30.47 9.25
N ALA A 419 19.55 -30.90 10.41
CA ALA A 419 20.55 -30.21 11.20
C ALA A 419 21.56 -31.19 11.79
N ASP A 420 22.86 -30.99 11.57
CA ASP A 420 23.87 -31.90 12.12
C ASP A 420 24.41 -31.40 13.46
N GLN A 421 24.85 -30.14 13.46
CA GLN A 421 25.60 -29.53 14.56
C GLN A 421 25.22 -28.07 14.73
N LEU A 422 25.43 -27.54 15.93
CA LEU A 422 25.24 -26.12 16.23
C LEU A 422 26.21 -25.26 15.41
N GLU A 423 25.74 -24.07 15.07
CA GLU A 423 26.41 -23.04 14.27
C GLU A 423 26.81 -23.47 12.85
N GLN A 424 26.23 -24.57 12.35
CA GLN A 424 26.41 -25.02 10.98
C GLN A 424 25.20 -24.65 10.11
N PRO A 425 25.37 -24.52 8.78
CA PRO A 425 24.26 -24.33 7.86
C PRO A 425 23.20 -25.42 8.02
N ALA A 426 21.92 -25.03 7.96
CA ALA A 426 20.83 -25.99 7.83
C ALA A 426 20.90 -26.61 6.42
N LYS A 427 20.65 -27.92 6.33
CA LYS A 427 20.84 -28.69 5.09
C LYS A 427 19.55 -29.35 4.64
N LEU A 428 19.60 -29.89 3.43
CA LEU A 428 18.60 -30.79 2.88
C LEU A 428 19.15 -32.21 2.88
N ASP A 429 18.44 -33.13 3.53
CA ASP A 429 18.75 -34.57 3.56
C ASP A 429 17.70 -35.37 2.81
N THR A 430 18.06 -36.59 2.41
CA THR A 430 17.15 -37.58 1.82
C THR A 430 16.57 -38.54 2.86
N SER A 431 17.23 -38.68 4.03
CA SER A 431 16.75 -39.54 5.13
C SER A 431 15.83 -38.78 6.09
N CYS A 432 14.54 -38.72 5.78
CA CYS A 432 13.56 -37.88 6.50
C CYS A 432 12.90 -38.54 7.72
N SER A 433 13.55 -39.56 8.29
CA SER A 433 13.08 -40.27 9.49
C SER A 433 14.00 -40.09 10.70
N ASP A 434 15.16 -39.45 10.52
CA ASP A 434 16.14 -39.27 11.57
C ASP A 434 15.72 -38.16 12.54
N HIS A 435 16.14 -38.27 13.81
CA HIS A 435 15.74 -37.33 14.87
C HIS A 435 16.08 -35.86 14.54
N ASN A 436 17.16 -35.64 13.80
CA ASN A 436 17.62 -34.33 13.40
C ASN A 436 16.87 -33.72 12.20
N THR A 437 15.94 -34.49 11.60
CA THR A 437 15.04 -34.04 10.54
C THR A 437 13.63 -33.71 11.06
N ILE A 438 13.37 -33.92 12.35
CA ILE A 438 12.09 -33.63 13.00
C ILE A 438 12.09 -32.16 13.46
N TRP A 439 11.15 -31.36 12.95
CA TRP A 439 11.06 -29.94 13.26
C TRP A 439 9.74 -29.57 13.93
N GLU A 440 9.81 -28.97 15.11
CA GLU A 440 8.66 -28.58 15.91
C GLU A 440 8.67 -27.08 16.23
N THR A 441 7.50 -26.53 16.53
CA THR A 441 7.37 -25.16 17.05
C THR A 441 7.40 -25.19 18.58
N THR A 442 8.46 -24.64 19.21
CA THR A 442 8.70 -24.85 20.66
C THR A 442 8.48 -23.65 21.58
N SER A 443 8.41 -22.41 21.06
CA SER A 443 8.27 -21.20 21.88
C SER A 443 6.80 -20.85 22.16
N ASP A 444 6.55 -20.01 23.18
CA ASP A 444 5.20 -19.50 23.47
C ASP A 444 4.56 -18.80 22.26
N SER A 445 5.36 -18.05 21.49
CA SER A 445 4.94 -17.41 20.24
C SER A 445 4.72 -18.38 19.08
N LYS A 446 5.20 -19.63 19.22
CA LYS A 446 5.26 -20.66 18.17
C LYS A 446 6.09 -20.25 16.95
N LEU A 447 7.05 -19.34 17.13
CA LEU A 447 7.91 -18.82 16.06
C LEU A 447 9.30 -19.45 16.04
N HIS A 448 9.62 -20.38 16.95
CA HIS A 448 10.91 -21.08 16.91
C HIS A 448 10.72 -22.44 16.28
N LEU A 449 11.33 -22.67 15.11
CA LEU A 449 11.45 -24.00 14.51
C LEU A 449 12.67 -24.69 15.11
N SER A 450 12.44 -25.75 15.88
CA SER A 450 13.48 -26.46 16.63
C SER A 450 13.57 -27.94 16.26
N THR A 451 14.77 -28.49 16.37
CA THR A 451 15.08 -29.91 16.14
C THR A 451 16.01 -30.45 17.23
N LYS A 452 16.11 -31.78 17.34
CA LYS A 452 17.05 -32.48 18.22
C LYS A 452 18.26 -32.93 17.42
N LEU A 453 19.45 -32.45 17.80
CA LEU A 453 20.71 -32.88 17.20
C LEU A 453 21.09 -34.29 17.69
N SER A 454 22.04 -34.92 17.00
CA SER A 454 22.54 -36.27 17.34
C SER A 454 23.16 -36.36 18.74
N ASP A 455 23.63 -35.24 19.31
CA ASP A 455 24.14 -35.13 20.68
C ASP A 455 23.03 -34.89 21.74
N GLY A 456 21.76 -34.91 21.33
CA GLY A 456 20.58 -34.70 22.17
C GLY A 456 20.24 -33.24 22.46
N LYS A 457 21.09 -32.29 22.05
CA LYS A 457 20.83 -30.86 22.25
C LYS A 457 19.68 -30.39 21.36
N THR A 458 18.96 -29.38 21.85
CA THR A 458 17.92 -28.69 21.07
C THR A 458 18.55 -27.55 20.32
N ALA A 459 18.28 -27.47 19.02
CA ALA A 459 18.78 -26.41 18.15
C ALA A 459 17.60 -25.74 17.43
N CYS A 460 17.71 -24.45 17.15
CA CYS A 460 16.69 -23.67 16.47
C CYS A 460 17.23 -23.13 15.15
N LEU A 461 16.36 -23.02 14.15
CA LEU A 461 16.66 -22.35 12.90
C LEU A 461 17.00 -20.87 13.20
N ASP A 462 18.03 -20.34 12.54
CA ASP A 462 18.54 -18.98 12.79
C ASP A 462 19.03 -18.35 11.49
N ALA A 463 18.52 -17.17 11.16
CA ALA A 463 18.96 -16.40 10.00
C ALA A 463 20.14 -15.50 10.38
N LYS A 464 21.29 -15.68 9.72
CA LYS A 464 22.41 -14.76 9.82
C LYS A 464 22.12 -13.46 9.04
N SER A 465 22.87 -12.40 9.33
CA SER A 465 22.69 -11.08 8.71
C SER A 465 22.88 -11.05 7.19
N ASN A 466 23.65 -12.00 6.64
CA ASN A 466 23.84 -12.20 5.20
C ASN A 466 22.71 -13.02 4.54
N GLY A 467 21.70 -13.45 5.31
CA GLY A 467 20.59 -14.28 4.84
C GLY A 467 20.82 -15.78 4.89
N THR A 468 22.02 -16.27 5.23
CA THR A 468 22.28 -17.71 5.36
C THR A 468 21.49 -18.30 6.52
N ILE A 469 20.85 -19.46 6.30
CA ILE A 469 20.13 -20.19 7.33
C ILE A 469 21.07 -21.19 8.01
N VAL A 470 21.23 -21.03 9.31
CA VAL A 470 22.00 -21.94 10.16
C VAL A 470 21.11 -22.53 11.25
N VAL A 471 21.69 -23.41 12.06
CA VAL A 471 21.05 -23.93 13.27
C VAL A 471 21.89 -23.52 14.48
N SER A 472 21.29 -22.86 15.46
CA SER A 472 22.00 -22.36 16.65
C SER A 472 21.26 -22.70 17.94
N SER A 473 21.87 -22.39 19.09
CA SER A 473 21.19 -22.57 20.37
C SER A 473 19.94 -21.69 20.43
N CYS A 474 18.81 -22.24 20.87
CA CYS A 474 17.54 -21.51 20.90
C CYS A 474 17.59 -20.30 21.85
N LYS A 475 17.31 -19.12 21.31
CA LYS A 475 17.32 -17.82 21.99
C LYS A 475 15.99 -17.63 22.72
N CYS A 476 16.04 -16.94 23.85
CA CYS A 476 14.87 -16.38 24.53
C CYS A 476 13.75 -17.39 24.90
N LEU A 477 14.08 -18.68 25.04
CA LEU A 477 13.16 -19.70 25.57
C LEU A 477 13.10 -19.71 27.10
N SER A 478 14.10 -19.12 27.77
CA SER A 478 14.10 -18.91 29.23
C SER A 478 13.52 -17.53 29.59
N LYS A 479 13.18 -17.32 30.87
CA LYS A 479 12.53 -16.08 31.39
C LYS A 479 13.36 -14.79 31.30
N ASN A 480 14.49 -14.75 30.57
CA ASN A 480 15.26 -13.53 30.38
C ASN A 480 14.45 -12.50 29.57
N SER A 481 14.13 -11.38 30.20
CA SER A 481 13.29 -10.33 29.63
C SER A 481 13.97 -9.47 28.57
N LYS A 482 15.30 -9.44 28.49
CA LYS A 482 16.03 -8.55 27.57
C LYS A 482 16.43 -9.21 26.24
N CYS A 483 16.15 -10.50 26.08
CA CYS A 483 16.58 -11.28 24.93
C CYS A 483 15.79 -10.93 23.65
N ASP A 484 16.46 -10.88 22.50
CA ASP A 484 15.85 -10.66 21.19
C ASP A 484 15.88 -11.94 20.33
N PRO A 485 14.71 -12.57 20.07
CA PRO A 485 14.61 -13.79 19.28
C PRO A 485 14.44 -13.54 17.78
N ALA A 486 14.47 -12.29 17.30
CA ALA A 486 14.03 -11.93 15.94
C ALA A 486 14.66 -12.77 14.81
N SER A 487 15.94 -13.12 14.92
CA SER A 487 16.68 -13.93 13.92
C SER A 487 16.29 -15.41 13.90
N GLN A 488 15.66 -15.90 14.97
CA GLN A 488 15.17 -17.28 15.09
C GLN A 488 13.65 -17.38 14.95
N TRP A 489 12.97 -16.26 14.67
CA TRP A 489 11.54 -16.28 14.40
C TRP A 489 11.27 -16.70 12.96
N PHE A 490 10.73 -17.90 12.81
CA PHE A 490 10.24 -18.46 11.57
C PHE A 490 8.80 -18.91 11.74
N LYS A 491 7.96 -18.59 10.77
CA LYS A 491 6.56 -18.94 10.73
C LYS A 491 6.30 -19.81 9.50
N ILE A 492 5.69 -20.96 9.71
CA ILE A 492 5.15 -21.77 8.62
C ILE A 492 3.82 -21.14 8.21
N ILE A 493 3.72 -20.67 6.97
CA ILE A 493 2.48 -20.08 6.42
C ILE A 493 2.03 -20.82 5.17
N LYS A 494 0.73 -20.76 4.87
CA LYS A 494 0.13 -21.37 3.68
C LYS A 494 0.21 -20.44 2.48
N SER A 495 0.56 -20.99 1.32
CA SER A 495 0.62 -20.29 0.04
C SER A 495 -0.05 -21.10 -1.07
N TYR A 496 -0.79 -20.40 -1.94
CA TYR A 496 -1.34 -20.89 -3.20
C TYR A 496 -0.65 -20.25 -4.43
N GLN A 497 0.40 -19.47 -4.21
CA GLN A 497 1.21 -18.95 -5.32
C GLN A 497 2.00 -20.09 -5.96
N THR A 498 2.33 -20.02 -7.25
CA THR A 498 3.19 -21.04 -7.87
C THR A 498 4.57 -21.04 -7.22
N SER A 499 5.05 -22.21 -6.79
CA SER A 499 6.45 -22.40 -6.39
C SER A 499 7.43 -22.16 -7.57
N ALA A 500 8.67 -21.80 -7.26
CA ALA A 500 9.72 -21.62 -8.27
C ALA A 500 10.07 -22.95 -8.95
N SER A 501 9.54 -23.14 -10.16
CA SER A 501 10.11 -24.09 -11.11
C SER A 501 11.48 -23.57 -11.58
N PRO A 502 12.53 -24.42 -11.73
CA PRO A 502 13.88 -24.04 -12.16
C PRO A 502 13.94 -23.24 -13.47
N ASN A 503 12.89 -23.30 -14.30
CA ASN A 503 12.83 -22.61 -15.59
C ASN A 503 12.41 -21.13 -15.53
N ARG A 504 12.03 -20.58 -14.37
CA ARG A 504 11.51 -19.19 -14.28
C ARG A 504 12.52 -18.12 -13.92
N THR A 505 13.69 -18.47 -13.40
CA THR A 505 14.76 -17.51 -13.05
C THR A 505 15.16 -16.65 -14.27
N PHE A 506 15.01 -17.20 -15.48
CA PHE A 506 15.29 -16.51 -16.74
C PHE A 506 14.28 -15.40 -17.09
N LEU A 507 13.00 -15.55 -16.71
CA LEU A 507 11.94 -14.58 -17.03
C LEU A 507 11.89 -13.39 -16.05
N ILE A 508 12.26 -13.62 -14.79
CA ILE A 508 12.30 -12.57 -13.75
C ILE A 508 13.50 -11.63 -13.98
N LEU A 509 14.66 -12.17 -14.38
CA LEU A 509 15.84 -11.37 -14.74
C LEU A 509 15.58 -10.43 -15.93
N ILE A 510 14.82 -10.87 -16.94
CA ILE A 510 14.48 -10.04 -18.10
C ILE A 510 13.59 -8.85 -17.70
N ASN A 511 12.66 -9.03 -16.76
CA ASN A 511 11.80 -7.95 -16.26
C ASN A 511 12.55 -6.97 -15.33
N SER A 512 13.49 -7.47 -14.52
CA SER A 512 14.35 -6.63 -13.67
C SER A 512 15.33 -5.78 -14.49
N ILE A 513 15.97 -6.39 -15.50
CA ILE A 513 16.87 -5.67 -16.42
C ILE A 513 16.10 -4.63 -17.25
N SER A 514 14.86 -4.92 -17.66
CA SER A 514 14.04 -3.96 -18.41
C SER A 514 13.63 -2.74 -17.59
N ARG A 515 13.39 -2.89 -16.27
CA ARG A 515 13.10 -1.75 -15.37
C ARG A 515 14.34 -0.93 -15.06
N THR A 516 15.50 -1.55 -14.88
CA THR A 516 16.76 -0.83 -14.63
C THR A 516 17.27 -0.11 -15.88
N PHE A 517 17.05 -0.66 -17.08
CA PHE A 517 17.39 0.03 -18.34
C PHE A 517 16.53 1.27 -18.62
N LEU A 518 15.31 1.33 -18.09
CA LEU A 518 14.41 2.49 -18.22
C LEU A 518 14.72 3.60 -17.20
N ILE A 519 15.44 3.30 -16.11
CA ILE A 519 15.76 4.27 -15.05
C ILE A 519 17.15 4.91 -15.25
N CYS A 520 18.08 4.25 -15.96
CA CYS A 520 19.41 4.79 -16.22
C CYS A 520 19.56 5.63 -17.50
N CYS A 521 18.48 5.88 -18.24
CA CYS A 521 18.51 6.66 -19.49
C CYS A 521 17.53 7.84 -19.48
N TRP A 522 17.59 8.68 -18.44
CA TRP A 522 17.33 10.12 -18.58
C TRP A 522 17.86 10.87 -17.36
N PRO A 523 18.93 11.64 -17.55
CA PRO A 523 18.84 13.04 -17.14
C PRO A 523 19.35 13.98 -18.24
N ASN A 524 18.56 15.03 -18.44
CA ASN A 524 18.89 16.33 -19.04
C ASN A 524 19.55 16.39 -20.43
N GLN A 525 18.83 17.05 -21.33
CA GLN A 525 19.31 17.59 -22.59
C GLN A 525 20.39 18.66 -22.35
N ALA A 526 21.65 18.26 -22.37
CA ALA A 526 22.80 19.00 -22.88
C ALA A 526 24.05 18.18 -22.54
N VAL A 527 24.98 18.03 -23.48
CA VAL A 527 26.27 17.33 -23.34
C VAL A 527 26.24 15.81 -23.67
N VAL A 528 25.83 15.44 -24.89
CA VAL A 528 26.38 14.26 -25.59
C VAL A 528 26.52 14.59 -27.09
N ALA A 529 27.53 15.39 -27.42
CA ALA A 529 28.03 15.56 -28.78
C ALA A 529 29.56 15.47 -28.74
N ARG A 530 30.07 14.35 -28.23
CA ARG A 530 31.43 13.82 -28.32
C ARG A 530 31.46 12.56 -27.46
N LEU A 531 32.10 11.49 -27.93
CA LEU A 531 32.17 10.13 -27.36
C LEU A 531 31.11 9.12 -27.86
N ARG A 532 31.04 8.91 -29.18
CA ARG A 532 30.52 7.64 -29.72
C ARG A 532 31.33 7.16 -30.93
N ASP A 533 32.62 6.91 -30.74
CA ASP A 533 33.49 6.26 -31.73
C ASP A 533 34.33 5.08 -31.18
N SER A 534 34.13 4.61 -29.93
CA SER A 534 34.99 3.56 -29.35
C SER A 534 34.31 2.24 -28.95
N LEU A 535 33.11 1.94 -29.46
CA LEU A 535 32.43 0.67 -29.13
C LEU A 535 31.75 0.01 -30.34
N VAL A 536 32.48 -0.03 -31.47
CA VAL A 536 32.15 -0.88 -32.64
C VAL A 536 33.18 -2.03 -32.81
N GLY A 537 34.09 -2.21 -31.84
CA GLY A 537 35.16 -3.21 -31.90
C GLY A 537 34.82 -4.62 -31.40
N ALA A 538 33.64 -4.86 -30.81
CA ALA A 538 33.29 -6.18 -30.30
C ALA A 538 31.84 -6.52 -30.65
N LEU A 539 31.67 -7.67 -31.32
CA LEU A 539 30.40 -8.27 -31.78
C LEU A 539 29.95 -7.86 -33.18
N GLY A 540 30.81 -8.07 -34.17
CA GLY A 540 30.38 -8.46 -35.50
C GLY A 540 30.46 -9.99 -35.64
N LEU A 541 29.33 -10.65 -35.91
CA LEU A 541 29.19 -11.66 -36.97
C LEU A 541 27.73 -12.17 -37.06
N TRP A 542 27.25 -12.17 -38.30
CA TRP A 542 26.04 -12.79 -38.86
C TRP A 542 24.68 -12.07 -38.75
N CYS A 543 24.47 -11.06 -39.62
CA CYS A 543 23.34 -11.13 -40.57
C CYS A 543 23.48 -10.15 -41.76
N GLY A 544 23.76 -10.71 -42.94
CA GLY A 544 23.18 -10.39 -44.26
C GLY A 544 23.09 -8.94 -44.76
N SER A 545 23.87 -8.66 -45.81
CA SER A 545 23.93 -7.46 -46.67
C SER A 545 22.60 -6.94 -47.29
N LYS A 546 21.44 -7.58 -47.07
CA LYS A 546 20.13 -7.09 -47.57
C LYS A 546 19.44 -6.07 -46.66
N CYS A 547 19.83 -5.97 -45.39
CA CYS A 547 19.23 -5.01 -44.46
C CYS A 547 19.74 -3.57 -44.73
N LEU A 548 21.00 -3.44 -45.15
CA LEU A 548 21.67 -2.15 -45.39
C LEU A 548 21.08 -1.39 -46.60
N GLU A 549 20.66 -2.10 -47.65
CA GLU A 549 20.03 -1.53 -48.84
C GLU A 549 18.64 -0.93 -48.51
N THR A 550 17.88 -1.65 -47.69
CA THR A 550 16.51 -1.28 -47.28
C THR A 550 16.51 -0.06 -46.35
N VAL A 551 17.49 0.01 -45.44
CA VAL A 551 17.68 1.17 -44.55
C VAL A 551 18.14 2.40 -45.33
N ARG A 552 19.05 2.25 -46.32
CA ARG A 552 19.46 3.35 -47.20
C ARG A 552 18.32 3.85 -48.09
N ARG A 553 17.41 2.97 -48.51
CA ARG A 553 16.23 3.33 -49.30
C ARG A 553 15.16 4.06 -48.47
N LYS A 554 14.90 3.61 -47.23
CA LYS A 554 13.98 4.29 -46.30
C LYS A 554 14.51 5.65 -45.85
N ARG A 555 15.82 5.80 -45.61
CA ARG A 555 16.45 7.09 -45.29
C ARG A 555 16.29 8.11 -46.43
N ARG A 556 16.48 7.71 -47.69
CA ARG A 556 16.25 8.58 -48.87
C ARG A 556 14.77 8.93 -49.11
N GLN A 557 13.84 8.16 -48.54
CA GLN A 557 12.41 8.47 -48.56
C GLN A 557 12.05 9.48 -47.45
N LEU A 558 12.58 9.29 -46.24
CA LEU A 558 12.43 10.22 -45.11
C LEU A 558 13.05 11.59 -45.39
N GLU A 559 14.22 11.65 -46.02
CA GLU A 559 14.85 12.92 -46.41
C GLU A 559 14.11 13.65 -47.56
N ARG A 560 13.26 12.93 -48.33
CA ARG A 560 12.36 13.55 -49.33
C ARG A 560 11.09 14.07 -48.67
N TRP A 561 10.53 13.33 -47.73
CA TRP A 561 9.39 13.76 -46.91
C TRP A 561 9.71 15.00 -46.08
N TRP A 562 10.88 15.04 -45.45
CA TRP A 562 11.32 16.20 -44.66
C TRP A 562 11.51 17.45 -45.52
N ARG A 563 12.09 17.32 -46.73
CA ARG A 563 12.23 18.45 -47.67
C ARG A 563 10.87 18.97 -48.16
N GLY A 564 9.89 18.09 -48.38
CA GLY A 564 8.52 18.49 -48.71
C GLY A 564 7.80 19.23 -47.57
N ALA A 565 7.96 18.76 -46.33
CA ALA A 565 7.37 19.40 -45.15
C ALA A 565 7.96 20.80 -44.86
N VAL A 566 9.26 21.00 -45.12
CA VAL A 566 9.93 22.30 -44.98
C VAL A 566 9.51 23.29 -46.09
N GLN A 567 9.22 22.80 -47.30
CA GLN A 567 8.70 23.63 -48.40
C GLN A 567 7.25 24.12 -48.12
N LEU A 568 6.41 23.25 -47.55
CA LEU A 568 5.02 23.56 -47.12
C LEU A 568 4.97 24.53 -45.93
N GLY A 569 5.91 24.41 -44.97
CA GLY A 569 6.01 25.36 -43.85
C GLY A 569 6.43 26.78 -44.28
N ARG A 570 7.21 26.90 -45.36
CA ARG A 570 7.63 28.20 -45.93
C ARG A 570 6.55 28.88 -46.77
N THR A 571 5.57 28.14 -47.30
CA THR A 571 4.44 28.70 -48.07
C THR A 571 3.31 29.19 -47.17
N PHE A 572 3.18 28.65 -45.95
CA PHE A 572 2.20 29.12 -44.95
C PHE A 572 2.64 30.39 -44.21
N THR A 573 3.94 30.62 -44.08
CA THR A 573 4.50 31.79 -43.37
C THR A 573 4.60 33.05 -44.24
N THR A 574 4.60 32.93 -45.57
CA THR A 574 4.49 34.09 -46.48
C THR A 574 3.04 34.55 -46.67
N ARG A 575 2.06 33.65 -46.59
CA ARG A 575 0.63 34.02 -46.75
C ARG A 575 0.03 34.72 -45.52
N ALA A 576 0.55 34.44 -44.32
CA ALA A 576 0.11 35.13 -43.08
C ALA A 576 0.72 36.52 -42.88
N ARG A 577 1.67 36.93 -43.74
CA ARG A 577 2.34 38.24 -43.66
C ARG A 577 1.79 39.27 -44.65
N GLU A 578 0.97 38.86 -45.63
CA GLU A 578 0.29 39.77 -46.58
C GLU A 578 -1.13 40.15 -46.11
N ASP A 579 -1.74 39.41 -45.18
CA ASP A 579 -3.09 39.69 -44.65
C ASP A 579 -3.09 40.58 -43.36
N GLY A 580 -1.91 41.02 -42.90
CA GLY A 580 -1.74 41.81 -41.66
C GLY A 580 -1.48 43.31 -41.83
N GLU A 581 -1.45 43.84 -43.06
CA GLU A 581 -1.14 45.26 -43.36
C GLU A 581 -2.32 46.06 -43.93
N ARG A 582 -3.57 45.70 -43.59
CA ARG A 582 -4.73 46.46 -44.06
C ARG A 582 -5.85 46.56 -43.03
N GLU A 583 -5.60 47.26 -41.92
CA GLU A 583 -6.62 48.03 -41.18
C GLU A 583 -5.98 48.82 -40.02
N GLU A 584 -5.30 49.93 -40.34
CA GLU A 584 -5.05 50.99 -39.36
C GLU A 584 -4.89 52.33 -40.10
N ASN A 585 -5.98 53.11 -40.18
CA ASN A 585 -5.95 54.57 -40.28
C ASN A 585 -7.38 55.14 -40.29
N THR A 586 -7.80 55.79 -39.20
CA THR A 586 -8.40 57.13 -39.21
C THR A 586 -8.78 57.59 -37.79
N THR A 587 -8.56 58.88 -37.56
CA THR A 587 -8.47 59.68 -36.34
C THR A 587 -9.82 60.25 -35.80
N SER A 588 -10.02 60.20 -34.46
CA SER A 588 -10.50 61.20 -33.44
C SER A 588 -11.41 62.42 -33.80
N PRO A 589 -12.04 63.20 -32.86
CA PRO A 589 -12.54 63.01 -31.46
C PRO A 589 -13.98 63.57 -31.17
N TYR A 590 -14.57 63.30 -29.99
CA TYR A 590 -15.13 64.26 -28.97
C TYR A 590 -16.30 63.74 -28.07
N LYS A 591 -16.18 64.08 -26.77
CA LYS A 591 -17.19 64.54 -25.77
C LYS A 591 -18.18 63.60 -25.03
N THR A 592 -17.99 63.58 -23.69
CA THR A 592 -18.93 63.77 -22.54
C THR A 592 -20.05 62.77 -22.19
N SER A 593 -19.96 62.28 -20.94
CA SER A 593 -20.95 61.81 -19.90
C SER A 593 -22.37 62.43 -19.91
N PRO A 594 -23.36 62.05 -19.02
CA PRO A 594 -23.45 60.95 -18.03
C PRO A 594 -24.86 60.28 -17.85
N TYR A 595 -24.96 59.34 -16.88
CA TYR A 595 -26.14 58.90 -16.09
C TYR A 595 -27.30 58.12 -16.75
N LYS A 596 -27.58 56.91 -16.22
CA LYS A 596 -28.84 56.61 -15.49
C LYS A 596 -28.84 55.24 -14.81
N THR A 597 -29.38 55.26 -13.60
CA THR A 597 -29.76 54.18 -12.70
C THR A 597 -31.05 53.47 -13.15
N SER A 598 -31.15 52.15 -12.93
CA SER A 598 -32.36 51.47 -12.37
C SER A 598 -32.21 49.94 -12.40
N ARG A 599 -32.34 49.33 -11.21
CA ARG A 599 -32.92 47.99 -10.96
C ARG A 599 -34.45 48.19 -10.78
N PRO A 600 -35.31 47.17 -10.59
CA PRO A 600 -35.13 45.70 -10.68
C PRO A 600 -36.22 45.01 -11.54
N GLU A 601 -36.13 43.69 -11.78
CA GLU A 601 -37.28 42.79 -11.62
C GLU A 601 -36.88 41.31 -11.71
N GLN A 602 -37.56 40.50 -10.91
CA GLN A 602 -37.45 39.06 -10.78
C GLN A 602 -38.09 38.35 -11.97
N ALA A 603 -37.48 37.27 -12.45
CA ALA A 603 -38.21 36.17 -13.08
C ALA A 603 -37.49 34.85 -12.82
N SER A 604 -38.19 33.96 -12.13
CA SER A 604 -37.92 32.54 -11.99
C SER A 604 -37.78 31.84 -13.34
N SER A 605 -36.75 31.01 -13.51
CA SER A 605 -36.89 29.78 -14.31
C SER A 605 -35.82 28.77 -13.93
N SER A 606 -36.31 27.57 -13.64
CA SER A 606 -35.59 26.32 -13.56
C SER A 606 -34.77 26.07 -14.83
N SER A 607 -33.49 25.72 -14.67
CA SER A 607 -32.75 25.01 -15.72
C SER A 607 -31.70 24.09 -15.12
N SER A 608 -32.00 22.79 -15.25
CA SER A 608 -31.09 21.66 -15.44
C SER A 608 -29.58 21.96 -15.45
N PHE A 609 -28.88 21.51 -14.41
CA PHE A 609 -27.43 21.39 -14.41
C PHE A 609 -26.98 20.26 -15.37
N PRO A 610 -25.91 20.44 -16.17
CA PRO A 610 -25.46 19.40 -17.09
C PRO A 610 -24.78 18.23 -16.37
N SER A 611 -25.29 17.04 -16.68
CA SER A 611 -24.93 15.68 -16.28
C SER A 611 -23.48 15.22 -16.60
N PHE A 612 -22.50 16.12 -16.73
CA PHE A 612 -21.16 15.75 -17.18
C PHE A 612 -20.19 15.38 -16.06
N TYR A 613 -20.39 15.88 -14.83
CA TYR A 613 -19.53 15.58 -13.68
C TYR A 613 -19.90 14.29 -12.92
N LEU A 614 -21.14 13.79 -13.09
CA LEU A 614 -21.61 12.55 -12.45
C LEU A 614 -21.11 11.27 -13.16
N GLN A 615 -20.77 11.34 -14.45
CA GLN A 615 -20.32 10.16 -15.20
C GLN A 615 -18.85 9.79 -14.95
N ILE A 616 -18.04 10.70 -14.40
CA ILE A 616 -16.64 10.40 -14.04
C ILE A 616 -16.55 9.84 -12.62
N ALA A 617 -17.45 10.22 -11.71
CA ALA A 617 -17.49 9.70 -10.35
C ALA A 617 -17.96 8.23 -10.24
N ALA A 618 -18.70 7.73 -11.25
CA ALA A 618 -19.22 6.36 -11.28
C ALA A 618 -18.21 5.27 -11.69
N ARG A 619 -16.92 5.61 -11.89
CA ARG A 619 -15.88 4.66 -12.35
C ARG A 619 -14.70 4.46 -11.38
N PHE A 620 -14.79 4.96 -10.14
CA PHE A 620 -13.67 4.89 -9.18
C PHE A 620 -14.03 4.08 -7.92
N PRO A 621 -13.08 3.31 -7.37
CA PRO A 621 -13.29 2.54 -6.16
C PRO A 621 -13.29 3.48 -4.97
N LEU A 622 -14.49 3.76 -4.48
CA LEU A 622 -14.67 4.29 -3.14
C LEU A 622 -15.04 3.13 -2.23
N SER A 623 -14.47 3.09 -1.03
CA SER A 623 -15.05 2.40 0.12
C SER A 623 -15.31 3.46 1.16
N ILE A 624 -16.48 3.45 1.81
CA ILE A 624 -16.81 4.45 2.84
C ILE A 624 -16.78 3.75 4.19
N LYS A 625 -15.92 4.26 5.08
CA LYS A 625 -15.84 3.80 6.46
C LYS A 625 -17.02 4.34 7.27
N VAL A 626 -17.75 3.45 7.93
CA VAL A 626 -18.72 3.81 8.97
C VAL A 626 -17.98 3.75 10.30
N SER A 627 -17.36 4.88 10.62
CA SER A 627 -16.68 5.09 11.89
C SER A 627 -17.68 5.55 12.93
N GLN A 628 -17.74 4.84 14.06
CA GLN A 628 -18.22 5.42 15.32
C GLN A 628 -17.04 5.65 16.25
N ARG A 629 -16.07 6.43 15.78
CA ARG A 629 -14.95 6.89 16.62
C ARG A 629 -15.33 7.91 17.68
N TYR A 630 -16.60 8.31 17.71
CA TYR A 630 -17.09 9.32 18.65
C TYR A 630 -18.24 8.79 19.47
N ILE A 631 -17.84 8.04 20.48
CA ILE A 631 -18.42 8.29 21.79
C ILE A 631 -17.21 8.17 22.71
N THR A 632 -16.74 9.33 23.21
CA THR A 632 -15.70 9.53 24.25
C THR A 632 -16.30 9.77 25.61
#